data_AF-A0A7V2JPL7-F1
#
_entry.id   AF-A0A7V2JPL7-F1
#
_cell.length_a   1.000
_cell.length_b   1.000
_cell.length_c   1.000
_cell.angle_alpha   90.00
_cell.angle_beta   90.00
_cell.angle_gamma   90.00
#
_symmetry.space_group_name_H-M   'P 1'
#
loop_
_entity.id
_entity.type
_entity.pdbx_description
1 polymer ?
#
loop_
_entity_poly.entity_id
_entity_poly.type
_entity_poly.pdbx_seq_one_letter_code
_entity_poly.pdbx_strand_id
1 'polypeptide(L)'
;MLKIYKILSVLLDYPDDELLLNLEQVKSTLDEPQCANNQERKILHEHIEWMQSQQALELQGQYVNTFDMADEHSMHLTHHLLG
;
A
#
# COMPACT_ATOMS: atom_id res chain seq x y z
N MET A 1 8.58 18.39 -0.41
CA MET A 1 8.72 17.14 0.39
C MET A 1 8.20 16.01 -0.49
N LEU A 2 8.96 14.92 -0.66
CA LEU A 2 8.53 13.80 -1.52
C LEU A 2 7.22 13.22 -0.96
N LYS A 3 6.17 13.22 -1.79
CA LYS A 3 4.83 12.70 -1.42
C LYS A 3 4.80 11.17 -1.33
N ILE A 4 5.87 10.48 -1.76
CA ILE A 4 5.96 9.02 -1.79
C ILE A 4 5.63 8.35 -0.45
N TYR A 5 6.08 8.90 0.69
CA TYR A 5 5.79 8.29 1.99
C TYR A 5 4.30 8.31 2.33
N LYS A 6 3.57 9.32 1.85
CA LYS A 6 2.11 9.37 2.01
C LYS A 6 1.40 8.39 1.09
N ILE A 7 1.92 8.18 -0.12
CA ILE A 7 1.42 7.12 -1.02
C ILE A 7 1.65 5.75 -0.39
N LEU A 8 2.86 5.49 0.10
CA LEU A 8 3.21 4.24 0.78
C LEU A 8 2.35 4.00 2.01
N SER A 9 2.10 5.02 2.85
CA SER A 9 1.23 4.83 4.01
C SER A 9 -0.16 4.39 3.61
N VAL A 10 -0.73 4.98 2.55
CA VAL A 10 -2.06 4.64 2.04
C VAL A 10 -2.09 3.24 1.43
N LEU A 11 -1.05 2.83 0.71
CA LEU A 11 -0.96 1.48 0.12
C LEU A 11 -0.68 0.38 1.16
N LEU A 12 -0.18 0.75 2.33
CA LEU A 12 0.06 -0.15 3.47
C LEU A 12 -1.10 -0.17 4.47
N ASP A 13 -2.12 0.67 4.28
CA ASP A 13 -3.36 0.60 5.05
C ASP A 13 -4.19 -0.60 4.58
N TYR A 14 -5.14 -1.01 5.42
CA TYR A 14 -6.05 -2.10 5.08
C TYR A 14 -6.82 -1.78 3.78
N PRO A 15 -6.91 -2.72 2.81
CA PRO A 15 -7.58 -2.50 1.53
C PRO A 15 -9.10 -2.54 1.68
N ASP A 16 -9.65 -1.50 2.30
CA ASP A 16 -11.08 -1.25 2.38
C ASP A 16 -11.64 -0.68 1.07
N ASP A 17 -12.97 -0.54 1.02
CA ASP A 17 -13.65 -0.02 -0.15
C ASP A 17 -13.19 1.42 -0.49
N GLU A 18 -12.84 2.23 0.52
CA GLU A 18 -12.35 3.60 0.29
C GLU A 18 -11.02 3.59 -0.45
N LEU A 19 -10.04 2.79 0.00
CA LEU A 19 -8.76 2.65 -0.68
C LEU A 19 -8.96 2.13 -2.10
N LEU A 20 -9.69 1.03 -2.26
CA LEU A 20 -9.86 0.36 -3.55
C LEU A 20 -10.56 1.24 -4.59
N LEU A 21 -11.58 2.02 -4.18
CA LEU A 21 -12.26 2.97 -5.04
C LEU A 21 -11.37 4.16 -5.44
N ASN A 22 -10.36 4.49 -4.64
CA ASN A 22 -9.47 5.63 -4.87
C ASN A 22 -8.09 5.25 -5.44
N LEU A 23 -7.84 3.98 -5.80
CA LEU A 23 -6.54 3.56 -6.35
C LEU A 23 -6.12 4.35 -7.60
N GLU A 24 -7.06 4.74 -8.47
CA GLU A 24 -6.78 5.61 -9.62
C GLU A 24 -6.31 7.01 -9.20
N GLN A 25 -6.88 7.56 -8.12
CA GLN A 25 -6.45 8.84 -7.57
C GLN A 25 -5.04 8.74 -6.95
N VAL A 26 -4.73 7.61 -6.31
CA VAL A 26 -3.39 7.30 -5.80
C VAL A 26 -2.39 7.23 -6.96
N LYS A 27 -2.75 6.53 -8.04
CA LYS A 27 -1.98 6.42 -9.29
C LYS A 27 -1.69 7.80 -9.90
N SER A 28 -2.72 8.64 -10.00
CA SER A 28 -2.59 10.00 -10.54
C SER A 28 -1.71 10.90 -9.66
N THR A 29 -1.70 10.71 -8.34
CA THR A 29 -0.84 11.47 -7.41
C THR A 29 0.61 11.01 -7.51
N LEU A 30 0.83 9.69 -7.67
CA LEU A 30 2.15 9.11 -7.94
C LEU A 30 2.77 9.68 -9.22
N ASP A 31 1.93 10.04 -10.20
CA ASP A 31 2.39 10.61 -11.46
C ASP A 31 2.87 12.07 -11.40
N GLU A 32 2.65 12.77 -10.28
CA GLU A 32 3.22 14.11 -10.09
C GLU A 32 4.76 14.06 -10.15
N PRO A 33 5.44 14.96 -10.89
CA PRO A 33 6.90 14.92 -11.10
C PRO A 33 7.75 14.89 -9.81
N GLN A 34 7.21 15.45 -8.73
CA GLN A 34 7.85 15.58 -7.42
C GLN A 34 7.45 14.49 -6.41
N CYS A 35 6.62 13.52 -6.82
CA CYS A 35 6.15 12.48 -5.91
C CYS A 35 7.21 11.42 -5.66
N ALA A 36 7.78 10.85 -6.73
CA ALA A 36 8.70 9.72 -6.71
C ALA A 36 9.63 9.76 -7.93
N ASN A 37 10.82 9.15 -7.83
CA ASN A 37 11.72 8.96 -8.97
C ASN A 37 11.15 7.92 -9.96
N ASN A 38 11.78 7.79 -11.15
CA ASN A 38 11.26 6.90 -12.21
C ASN A 38 11.18 5.42 -11.80
N GLN A 39 12.13 4.94 -10.99
CA GLN A 39 12.15 3.55 -10.55
C GLN A 39 11.06 3.29 -9.50
N GLU A 40 10.98 4.13 -8.47
CA GLU A 40 9.94 4.09 -7.44
C GLU A 40 8.54 4.16 -8.06
N ARG A 41 8.35 5.10 -8.99
CA ARG A 41 7.10 5.27 -9.72
C ARG A 41 6.71 3.99 -10.45
N LYS A 42 7.63 3.38 -11.19
CA LYS A 42 7.36 2.14 -11.92
C LYS A 42 6.90 1.01 -10.98
N ILE A 43 7.64 0.79 -9.88
CA ILE A 43 7.32 -0.27 -8.91
C ILE A 43 5.94 -0.05 -8.27
N LEU A 44 5.62 1.19 -7.91
CA LEU A 44 4.33 1.51 -7.29
C LEU A 44 3.17 1.42 -8.29
N HIS A 45 3.38 1.76 -9.56
CA HIS A 45 2.38 1.50 -10.61
C HIS A 45 2.10 0.02 -10.77
N GLU A 46 3.13 -0.81 -10.88
CA GLU A 46 2.99 -2.27 -10.98
C GLU A 46 2.24 -2.86 -9.77
N HIS A 47 2.51 -2.33 -8.57
CA HIS A 47 1.78 -2.73 -7.35
C HIS A 47 0.30 -2.31 -7.37
N ILE A 48 0.00 -1.07 -7.76
CA ILE A 48 -1.39 -0.58 -7.86
C ILE A 48 -2.16 -1.39 -8.92
N GLU A 49 -1.56 -1.66 -10.07
CA GLU A 49 -2.16 -2.48 -11.13
C GLU A 49 -2.41 -3.92 -10.66
N TRP A 50 -1.47 -4.48 -9.91
CA TRP A 50 -1.68 -5.77 -9.25
C TRP A 50 -2.87 -5.71 -8.29
N MET A 51 -2.98 -4.71 -7.40
CA MET A 51 -4.14 -4.57 -6.51
C MET A 51 -5.46 -4.50 -7.29
N GLN A 52 -5.51 -3.70 -8.35
CA GLN A 52 -6.72 -3.57 -9.18
C GLN A 52 -7.12 -4.88 -9.89
N SER A 53 -6.18 -5.80 -10.09
CA SER A 53 -6.44 -7.10 -10.73
C SER A 53 -7.01 -8.17 -9.78
N GLN A 54 -6.96 -7.94 -8.46
CA GLN A 54 -7.41 -8.91 -7.45
C GLN A 54 -8.86 -8.67 -7.03
N GLN A 55 -9.52 -9.68 -6.48
CA GLN A 55 -10.79 -9.47 -5.78
C GLN A 55 -10.54 -8.81 -4.42
N ALA A 56 -11.44 -7.90 -4.01
CA ALA A 56 -11.31 -7.18 -2.73
C ALA A 56 -11.09 -8.13 -1.54
N LEU A 57 -11.87 -9.22 -1.46
CA LEU A 57 -11.75 -10.21 -0.38
C LEU A 57 -10.39 -10.93 -0.39
N GLU A 58 -9.80 -11.16 -1.57
CA GLU A 58 -8.48 -11.78 -1.70
C GLU A 58 -7.38 -10.84 -1.19
N LEU A 59 -7.45 -9.55 -1.54
CA LEU A 59 -6.52 -8.53 -1.03
C LEU A 59 -6.61 -8.37 0.48
N GLN A 60 -7.83 -8.28 1.01
CA GLN A 60 -8.08 -8.17 2.45
C GLN A 60 -7.54 -9.38 3.21
N GLY A 61 -7.74 -10.60 2.67
CA GLY A 61 -7.18 -11.81 3.24
C GLY A 61 -5.65 -11.83 3.19
N GLN A 62 -5.05 -11.38 2.08
CA GLN A 62 -3.59 -11.27 1.98
C GLN A 62 -3.03 -10.25 2.96
N TYR A 63 -3.70 -9.12 3.16
CA TYR A 63 -3.32 -8.12 4.15
C TYR A 63 -3.26 -8.72 5.56
N VAL A 64 -4.35 -9.35 6.00
CA VAL A 64 -4.44 -9.98 7.32
C VAL A 64 -3.37 -11.06 7.50
N ASN A 65 -3.18 -11.91 6.49
CA ASN A 65 -2.15 -12.95 6.53
C ASN A 65 -0.73 -12.37 6.60
N THR A 66 -0.50 -11.22 5.97
CA THR A 66 0.82 -10.59 5.90
C THR A 66 1.12 -9.80 7.16
N PHE A 67 0.19 -8.98 7.64
CA PHE A 67 0.46 -7.98 8.68
C PHE A 67 -0.17 -8.29 10.04
N ASP A 68 -1.29 -9.03 10.10
CA ASP A 68 -2.05 -9.21 11.34
C ASP A 68 -1.91 -10.61 11.96
N MET A 69 -1.62 -11.63 11.13
CA MET A 69 -1.48 -13.02 11.58
C MET A 69 -0.04 -13.47 11.81
N ALA A 70 0.94 -12.73 11.30
CA ALA A 70 2.36 -13.05 11.44
C ALA A 70 3.08 -11.96 12.25
N ASP A 71 3.52 -12.33 13.45
CA ASP A 71 4.27 -11.48 14.38
C ASP A 71 5.48 -10.77 13.72
N GLU A 72 6.16 -11.46 12.78
CA GLU A 72 7.34 -10.98 12.06
C GLU A 72 7.07 -9.76 11.14
N HIS A 73 5.81 -9.52 10.81
CA HIS A 73 5.39 -8.49 9.85
C HIS A 73 4.33 -7.55 10.43
N SER A 74 4.11 -7.60 11.75
CA SER A 74 3.17 -6.68 12.40
C SER A 74 3.51 -5.23 12.10
N MET A 75 2.52 -4.44 11.68
CA MET A 75 2.71 -2.99 11.47
C MET A 75 2.77 -2.22 12.80
N HIS A 76 2.65 -2.91 13.94
CA HIS A 76 2.69 -2.32 15.27
C HIS A 76 4.13 -2.25 15.78
N LEU A 77 4.69 -1.03 15.82
CA LEU A 77 6.02 -0.76 16.40
C LEU A 77 6.20 -1.32 17.80
N THR A 78 5.14 -1.36 18.62
CA THR A 78 5.18 -1.93 19.97
C THR A 78 5.45 -3.43 19.96
N HIS A 79 4.93 -4.17 18.98
CA HIS A 79 5.17 -5.61 18.85
C HIS A 79 6.63 -5.90 18.50
N HIS A 80 7.22 -5.12 17.58
CA HIS A 80 8.66 -5.21 17.27
C HIS A 80 9.58 -4.82 18.44
N LEU A 81 9.11 -3.92 19.33
CA LEU A 81 9.90 -3.43 20.45
C LEU A 81 9.73 -4.26 21.73
N LEU A 82 8.62 -4.97 21.89
CA LEU A 82 8.25 -5.61 23.17
C LEU A 82 7.93 -7.11 23.06
N GLY A 83 7.67 -7.64 21.86
CA GLY A 83 7.13 -9.00 21.67
C GLY A 83 5.66 -9.07 22.02
#